data_AF-A0A1E1INH9-F1
#
_entry.id   AF-A0A1E1INH9-F1
#
_cell.length_a   1.000
_cell.length_b   1.000
_cell.length_c   1.000
_cell.angle_alpha   90.00
_cell.angle_beta   90.00
_cell.angle_gamma   90.00
#
_symmetry.space_group_name_H-M   'P 1'
#
loop_
_entity.id
_entity.type
_entity.pdbx_description
1 polymer ?
#
loop_
_entity_poly.entity_id
_entity_poly.type
_entity_poly.pdbx_seq_one_letter_code
_entity_poly.pdbx_strand_id
1 'polypeptide(L)'
;MLQEEQRRKQPKKAAAVSGNESPSTTTATASAEAALLMLQAQVTQLYATTLNNLVLANMKLGRYQEGVKCATAVLEQPTLRAALDAGAQSRASAHFSDTPAGKALLRRATCYVKLSDWALAEADICTLKAAAAAAASGGGAAHPAGGSDALEAAVLQLTHAVEQGRQAEVAKEKRMMRRMFA
;
A
#
# COMPACT_ATOMS: atom_id res chain seq x y z
N MET A 1 65.75 -50.56 -33.24
CA MET A 1 65.11 -51.21 -34.40
C MET A 1 63.79 -50.50 -34.60
N LEU A 2 63.67 -49.50 -35.50
CA LEU A 2 63.31 -49.65 -36.93
C LEU A 2 62.06 -50.56 -37.04
N GLN A 3 60.88 -50.18 -37.54
CA GLN A 3 60.48 -49.33 -38.67
C GLN A 3 58.95 -49.07 -38.53
N GLU A 4 58.47 -47.84 -38.78
CA GLU A 4 57.59 -47.50 -39.93
C GLU A 4 56.41 -48.45 -40.20
N GLU A 5 55.18 -47.98 -40.01
CA GLU A 5 54.23 -47.96 -41.12
C GLU A 5 53.19 -46.84 -40.96
N GLN A 6 53.42 -45.75 -41.69
CA GLN A 6 52.44 -44.71 -41.95
C GLN A 6 51.42 -45.22 -42.97
N ARG A 7 50.12 -45.14 -42.65
CA ARG A 7 49.07 -45.11 -43.68
C ARG A 7 48.12 -43.92 -43.46
N ARG A 8 48.45 -42.84 -44.17
CA ARG A 8 47.55 -41.72 -44.49
C ARG A 8 46.38 -42.21 -45.35
N LYS A 9 45.14 -41.95 -44.94
CA LYS A 9 43.99 -41.78 -45.84
C LYS A 9 43.01 -40.72 -45.30
N GLN A 10 43.15 -39.52 -45.87
CA GLN A 10 42.17 -38.46 -46.19
C GLN A 10 41.15 -37.93 -45.14
N PRO A 11 40.92 -36.60 -45.11
CA PRO A 11 40.00 -35.96 -44.16
C PRO A 11 38.54 -36.09 -44.60
N LYS A 12 37.68 -36.64 -43.75
CA LYS A 12 36.22 -36.51 -43.90
C LYS A 12 35.81 -35.10 -43.50
N LYS A 13 35.57 -34.29 -44.53
CA LYS A 13 34.63 -33.16 -44.67
C LYS A 13 33.98 -32.69 -43.35
N ALA A 14 34.32 -31.48 -42.95
CA ALA A 14 33.62 -30.69 -41.95
C ALA A 14 32.11 -30.66 -42.27
N ALA A 15 31.30 -31.24 -41.40
CA ALA A 15 29.91 -30.83 -41.27
C ALA A 15 29.92 -29.58 -40.40
N ALA A 16 29.58 -28.45 -41.00
CA ALA A 16 29.21 -27.25 -40.28
C ALA A 16 28.12 -27.63 -39.27
N VAL A 17 28.45 -27.54 -37.98
CA VAL A 17 27.42 -27.35 -36.94
C VAL A 17 26.90 -25.94 -37.18
N SER A 18 25.95 -25.86 -38.11
CA SER A 18 25.06 -24.75 -38.28
C SER A 18 24.41 -24.50 -36.93
N GLY A 19 24.52 -23.27 -36.45
CA GLY A 19 23.82 -22.80 -35.27
C GLY A 19 22.37 -23.22 -35.33
N ASN A 20 21.93 -23.91 -34.29
CA ASN A 20 20.54 -24.03 -33.96
C ASN A 20 20.43 -23.66 -32.49
N GLU A 21 20.64 -22.37 -32.22
CA GLU A 21 20.13 -21.77 -30.99
C GLU A 21 18.62 -21.84 -31.09
N SER A 22 18.06 -22.90 -30.51
CA SER A 22 16.63 -23.13 -30.44
C SER A 22 15.93 -21.91 -29.80
N PRO A 23 15.00 -21.24 -30.49
CA PRO A 23 14.21 -20.14 -29.93
C PRO A 23 13.14 -20.63 -28.92
N SER A 24 13.07 -21.95 -28.68
CA SER A 24 12.01 -22.60 -27.90
C SER A 24 12.23 -22.55 -26.39
N THR A 25 13.47 -22.43 -25.92
CA THR A 25 13.78 -22.46 -24.48
C THR A 25 13.56 -21.11 -23.81
N THR A 26 13.87 -20.01 -24.51
CA THR A 26 13.73 -18.63 -24.00
C THR A 26 12.29 -18.15 -23.89
N THR A 27 11.41 -18.63 -24.78
CA THR A 27 9.98 -18.29 -24.79
C THR A 27 9.20 -19.02 -23.69
N ALA A 28 9.55 -20.27 -23.39
CA ALA A 28 8.96 -21.03 -22.30
C ALA A 28 9.34 -20.47 -20.90
N THR A 29 10.59 -20.05 -20.72
CA THR A 29 11.05 -19.41 -19.47
C THR A 29 10.42 -18.03 -19.27
N ALA A 30 10.33 -17.21 -20.33
CA ALA A 30 9.67 -15.90 -20.26
C ALA A 30 8.17 -16.00 -19.92
N SER A 31 7.48 -17.02 -20.42
CA SER A 31 6.08 -17.31 -20.09
C SER A 31 5.90 -17.73 -18.62
N ALA A 32 6.80 -18.55 -18.09
CA ALA A 32 6.78 -18.97 -16.69
C ALA A 32 7.11 -17.82 -15.72
N GLU A 33 8.07 -16.96 -16.07
CA GLU A 33 8.40 -15.75 -15.30
C GLU A 33 7.23 -14.77 -15.25
N ALA A 34 6.55 -14.55 -16.37
CA ALA A 34 5.35 -13.72 -16.42
C ALA A 34 4.23 -14.28 -15.51
N ALA A 35 4.00 -15.59 -15.52
CA ALA A 35 3.01 -16.23 -14.65
C ALA A 35 3.35 -16.07 -13.16
N LEU A 36 4.63 -16.20 -12.79
CA LEU A 36 5.08 -16.01 -11.41
C LEU A 36 4.89 -14.56 -10.94
N LEU A 37 5.19 -13.58 -11.79
CA LEU A 37 4.98 -12.17 -11.51
C LEU A 37 3.49 -11.84 -11.32
N MET A 38 2.61 -12.42 -12.15
CA MET A 38 1.16 -12.25 -11.97
C MET A 38 0.68 -12.85 -10.65
N LEU A 39 1.14 -14.05 -10.29
CA LEU A 39 0.82 -14.67 -9.01
C LEU A 39 1.31 -13.80 -7.84
N GLN A 40 2.53 -13.29 -7.91
CA GLN A 40 3.09 -12.40 -6.89
C GLN A 40 2.26 -11.11 -6.74
N ALA A 41 1.81 -10.50 -7.84
CA ALA A 41 0.95 -9.34 -7.80
C ALA A 41 -0.40 -9.64 -7.11
N GLN A 42 -1.03 -10.77 -7.45
CA GLN A 42 -2.29 -11.21 -6.83
C GLN A 42 -2.15 -11.45 -5.32
N VAL A 43 -1.09 -12.15 -4.91
CA VAL A 43 -0.80 -12.41 -3.48
C VAL A 43 -0.55 -11.10 -2.73
N THR A 44 0.20 -10.18 -3.34
CA THR A 44 0.50 -8.87 -2.75
C THR A 44 -0.78 -8.04 -2.58
N GLN A 45 -1.65 -8.02 -3.58
CA GLN A 45 -2.95 -7.33 -3.51
C GLN A 45 -3.86 -7.92 -2.43
N LEU A 46 -3.95 -9.25 -2.35
CA LEU A 46 -4.75 -9.93 -1.32
C LEU A 46 -4.20 -9.63 0.07
N TYR A 47 -2.89 -9.66 0.24
CA TYR A 47 -2.23 -9.34 1.50
C TYR A 47 -2.50 -7.90 1.94
N ALA A 48 -2.31 -6.92 1.05
CA ALA A 48 -2.60 -5.51 1.34
C ALA A 48 -4.08 -5.30 1.72
N THR A 49 -5.00 -5.93 0.99
CA THR A 49 -6.45 -5.85 1.28
C THR A 49 -6.78 -6.46 2.63
N THR A 50 -6.17 -7.60 2.95
CA THR A 50 -6.36 -8.31 4.22
C THR A 50 -5.86 -7.45 5.39
N LEU A 51 -4.69 -6.84 5.26
CA LEU A 51 -4.17 -5.91 6.26
C LEU A 51 -5.13 -4.74 6.48
N ASN A 52 -5.66 -4.13 5.40
CA ASN A 52 -6.60 -3.02 5.52
C ASN A 52 -7.90 -3.44 6.25
N ASN A 53 -8.43 -4.64 5.96
CA ASN A 53 -9.57 -5.20 6.68
C ASN A 53 -9.25 -5.52 8.14
N LEU A 54 -8.03 -5.97 8.42
CA LEU A 54 -7.55 -6.25 9.76
C LEU A 54 -7.45 -4.97 10.61
N VAL A 55 -7.15 -3.81 10.03
CA VAL A 55 -7.26 -2.52 10.73
C VAL A 55 -8.68 -2.31 11.26
N LEU A 56 -9.69 -2.49 10.40
CA LEU A 56 -11.09 -2.31 10.79
C LEU A 56 -11.51 -3.31 11.88
N ALA A 57 -11.10 -4.57 11.78
CA ALA A 57 -11.37 -5.58 12.79
C ALA A 57 -10.75 -5.20 14.15
N ASN A 58 -9.48 -4.78 14.16
CA ASN A 58 -8.80 -4.33 15.37
C ASN A 58 -9.45 -3.10 15.99
N MET A 59 -9.89 -2.13 15.19
CA MET A 59 -10.66 -0.96 15.66
C MET A 59 -11.94 -1.38 16.39
N LYS A 60 -12.72 -2.30 15.79
CA LYS A 60 -13.97 -2.80 16.39
C LYS A 60 -13.73 -3.56 17.70
N LEU A 61 -12.56 -4.18 17.84
CA LEU A 61 -12.15 -4.90 19.05
C LEU A 61 -11.46 -4.01 20.10
N GLY A 62 -11.30 -2.70 19.84
CA GLY A 62 -10.57 -1.79 20.72
C GLY A 62 -9.04 -2.00 20.74
N ARG A 63 -8.52 -2.81 19.82
CA ARG A 63 -7.09 -3.13 19.67
C ARG A 63 -6.40 -2.08 18.80
N TYR A 64 -6.40 -0.83 19.27
CA TYR A 64 -5.99 0.31 18.45
C TYR A 64 -4.51 0.27 18.06
N GLN A 65 -3.63 -0.24 18.93
CA GLN A 65 -2.20 -0.40 18.64
C GLN A 65 -1.97 -1.38 17.48
N GLU A 66 -2.64 -2.52 17.48
CA GLU A 66 -2.59 -3.50 16.39
C GLU A 66 -3.19 -2.92 15.10
N GLY A 67 -4.25 -2.12 15.22
CA GLY A 67 -4.82 -1.37 14.11
C GLY A 67 -3.79 -0.44 13.45
N VAL A 68 -3.06 0.33 14.25
CA VAL A 68 -1.98 1.21 13.76
C VAL A 68 -0.89 0.41 13.06
N LYS A 69 -0.44 -0.71 13.64
CA LYS A 69 0.59 -1.57 13.03
C LYS A 69 0.16 -2.08 11.65
N CYS A 70 -1.07 -2.59 11.54
CA CYS A 70 -1.61 -3.09 10.28
C CYS A 70 -1.73 -1.98 9.22
N ALA A 71 -2.22 -0.81 9.62
CA ALA A 71 -2.39 0.32 8.69
C ALA A 71 -1.03 0.84 8.21
N THR A 72 -0.07 0.93 9.13
CA THR A 72 1.29 1.41 8.84
C THR A 72 2.02 0.48 7.89
N ALA A 73 1.93 -0.84 8.09
CA ALA A 73 2.52 -1.83 7.19
C ALA A 73 2.06 -1.63 5.73
N VAL A 74 0.77 -1.32 5.51
CA VAL A 74 0.22 -1.08 4.17
C VAL A 74 0.63 0.28 3.61
N LEU A 75 0.63 1.32 4.45
CA LEU A 75 0.83 2.70 4.00
C LEU A 75 2.29 3.03 3.72
N GLU A 76 3.23 2.41 4.43
CA GLU A 76 4.67 2.68 4.33
C GLU A 76 5.37 1.82 3.29
N GLN A 77 4.85 0.64 2.96
CA GLN A 77 5.42 -0.20 1.90
C GLN A 77 4.86 0.20 0.54
N PRO A 78 5.69 0.75 -0.38
CA PRO A 78 5.20 1.25 -1.67
C PRO A 78 4.52 0.16 -2.52
N THR A 79 5.04 -1.07 -2.43
CA THR A 79 4.50 -2.24 -3.13
C THR A 79 3.10 -2.61 -2.64
N LEU A 80 2.88 -2.62 -1.32
CA LEU A 80 1.56 -2.90 -0.74
C LEU A 80 0.58 -1.78 -1.01
N ARG A 81 1.02 -0.53 -0.90
CA ARG A 81 0.21 0.64 -1.21
C ARG A 81 -0.25 0.63 -2.67
N ALA A 82 0.67 0.43 -3.60
CA ALA A 82 0.35 0.34 -5.02
C ALA A 82 -0.59 -0.84 -5.33
N ALA A 83 -0.37 -2.00 -4.72
CA ALA A 83 -1.24 -3.17 -4.90
C ALA A 83 -2.66 -2.94 -4.35
N LEU A 84 -2.77 -2.21 -3.25
CA LEU A 84 -4.05 -1.85 -2.65
C LEU A 84 -4.86 -0.92 -3.58
N ASP A 85 -4.20 0.04 -4.23
CA ASP A 85 -4.81 0.95 -5.18
C ASP A 85 -5.11 0.27 -6.53
N ALA A 86 -4.28 -0.69 -6.97
CA ALA A 86 -4.50 -1.48 -8.18
C ALA A 86 -5.81 -2.30 -8.10
N GLY A 87 -6.12 -2.87 -6.93
CA GLY A 87 -7.41 -3.54 -6.70
C GLY A 87 -8.63 -2.62 -6.73
N ALA A 88 -8.44 -1.31 -6.59
CA ALA A 88 -9.49 -0.30 -6.63
C ALA A 88 -9.82 0.17 -8.05
N GLN A 89 -8.96 -0.09 -9.04
CA GLN A 89 -9.09 0.40 -10.42
C GLN A 89 -10.37 -0.08 -11.15
N SER A 90 -11.13 -1.03 -10.58
CA SER A 90 -12.46 -1.39 -11.06
C SER A 90 -13.54 -0.33 -10.74
N ARG A 91 -13.29 0.64 -9.85
CA ARG A 91 -14.21 1.73 -9.54
C ARG A 91 -13.48 3.05 -9.77
N ALA A 92 -13.80 3.73 -10.87
CA ALA A 92 -13.36 5.09 -11.14
C ALA A 92 -13.98 6.05 -10.10
N SER A 93 -13.45 6.07 -8.87
CA SER A 93 -13.69 7.17 -7.94
C SER A 93 -12.61 8.21 -8.14
N ALA A 94 -13.03 9.45 -8.42
CA ALA A 94 -12.14 10.60 -8.60
C ALA A 94 -11.52 11.09 -7.27
N HIS A 95 -11.95 10.55 -6.12
CA HIS A 95 -11.53 11.02 -4.82
C HIS A 95 -10.53 10.04 -4.19
N PHE A 96 -9.29 10.52 -3.93
CA PHE A 96 -8.25 9.77 -3.20
C PHE A 96 -8.76 9.20 -1.87
N SER A 97 -9.71 9.87 -1.29
CA SER A 97 -10.29 9.59 0.01
C SER A 97 -11.19 8.32 -0.05
N ASP A 98 -11.77 7.99 -1.21
CA ASP A 98 -12.50 6.73 -1.44
C ASP A 98 -11.60 5.53 -1.76
N THR A 99 -10.31 5.79 -2.03
CA THR A 99 -9.36 4.73 -2.30
C THR A 99 -9.16 3.87 -1.05
N PRO A 100 -8.84 2.59 -1.21
CA PRO A 100 -8.40 1.76 -0.10
C PRO A 100 -7.27 2.38 0.73
N ALA A 101 -6.33 3.11 0.12
CA ALA A 101 -5.27 3.81 0.83
C ALA A 101 -5.80 4.97 1.67
N GLY A 102 -6.76 5.75 1.14
CA GLY A 102 -7.48 6.78 1.90
C GLY A 102 -8.22 6.21 3.10
N LYS A 103 -8.88 5.05 2.94
CA LYS A 103 -9.53 4.33 4.05
C LYS A 103 -8.53 3.85 5.09
N ALA A 104 -7.37 3.36 4.68
CA ALA A 104 -6.33 2.94 5.61
C ALA A 104 -5.81 4.13 6.44
N LEU A 105 -5.60 5.29 5.82
CA LEU A 105 -5.24 6.54 6.52
C LEU A 105 -6.32 6.96 7.51
N LEU A 106 -7.60 6.97 7.10
CA LEU A 106 -8.71 7.35 7.99
C LEU A 106 -8.79 6.43 9.21
N ARG A 107 -8.65 5.12 8.99
CA ARG A 107 -8.66 4.11 10.05
C ARG A 107 -7.47 4.28 11.01
N ARG A 108 -6.28 4.60 10.49
CA ARG A 108 -5.09 4.87 11.30
C ARG A 108 -5.24 6.13 12.13
N ALA A 109 -5.71 7.23 11.53
CA ALA A 109 -6.05 8.47 12.24
C ALA A 109 -7.06 8.21 13.38
N THR A 110 -8.10 7.41 13.11
CA THR A 110 -9.07 7.03 14.14
C THR A 110 -8.43 6.27 15.29
N CYS A 111 -7.50 5.35 15.00
CA CYS A 111 -6.75 4.64 16.04
C CYS A 111 -5.89 5.61 16.88
N TYR A 112 -5.17 6.54 16.25
CA TYR A 112 -4.38 7.55 16.97
C TYR A 112 -5.24 8.44 17.87
N VAL A 113 -6.42 8.86 17.41
CA VAL A 113 -7.39 9.59 18.26
C VAL A 113 -7.78 8.76 19.48
N LYS A 114 -8.02 7.46 19.33
CA LYS A 114 -8.36 6.57 20.46
C LYS A 114 -7.20 6.31 21.41
N LEU A 115 -5.97 6.43 20.91
CA LEU A 115 -4.74 6.31 21.70
C LEU A 115 -4.29 7.64 22.32
N SER A 116 -4.99 8.74 22.03
CA SER A 116 -4.59 10.11 22.41
C SER A 116 -3.26 10.58 21.78
N ASP A 117 -2.85 9.96 20.67
CA ASP A 117 -1.68 10.33 19.88
C ASP A 117 -2.04 11.45 18.89
N TRP A 118 -2.34 12.64 19.44
CA TRP A 118 -2.93 13.75 18.70
C TRP A 118 -2.12 14.20 17.47
N ALA A 119 -0.78 14.25 17.61
CA ALA A 119 0.11 14.70 16.54
C ALA A 119 0.11 13.75 15.33
N LEU A 120 0.08 12.44 15.59
CA LEU A 120 0.05 11.43 14.54
C LEU A 120 -1.32 11.36 13.86
N ALA A 121 -2.40 11.53 14.63
CA ALA A 121 -3.75 11.68 14.07
C ALA A 121 -3.83 12.89 13.13
N GLU A 122 -3.28 14.03 13.53
CA GLU A 122 -3.27 15.27 12.74
C GLU A 122 -2.48 15.11 11.44
N ALA A 123 -1.32 14.43 11.47
CA ALA A 123 -0.54 14.15 10.26
C ALA A 123 -1.33 13.34 9.21
N ASP A 124 -2.06 12.30 9.65
CA ASP A 124 -2.91 11.51 8.76
C ASP A 124 -4.10 12.34 8.23
N ILE A 125 -4.71 13.18 9.07
CA ILE A 125 -5.78 14.11 8.67
C ILE A 125 -5.30 15.12 7.63
N CYS A 126 -4.11 15.71 7.82
CA CYS A 126 -3.49 16.63 6.86
C CYS A 126 -3.24 15.94 5.52
N THR A 127 -2.77 14.70 5.54
CA THR A 127 -2.57 13.90 4.32
C THR A 127 -3.89 13.68 3.58
N LEU A 128 -4.98 13.36 4.29
CA LEU A 128 -6.31 13.19 3.72
C LEU A 128 -6.85 14.49 3.10
N LYS A 129 -6.69 15.63 3.81
CA LYS A 129 -7.11 16.95 3.32
C LYS A 129 -6.32 17.40 2.09
N ALA A 130 -5.00 17.22 2.10
CA ALA A 130 -4.14 17.56 0.97
C ALA A 130 -4.52 16.77 -0.29
N ALA A 131 -4.81 15.48 -0.13
CA ALA A 131 -5.21 14.64 -1.24
C ALA A 131 -6.63 14.96 -1.76
N ALA A 132 -7.56 15.34 -0.89
CA ALA A 132 -8.88 15.84 -1.29
C ALA A 132 -8.78 17.16 -2.07
N ALA A 133 -7.94 18.09 -1.62
CA ALA A 133 -7.68 19.35 -2.31
C ALA A 133 -7.04 19.14 -3.69
N ALA A 134 -6.07 18.23 -3.80
CA ALA A 134 -5.47 17.86 -5.08
C ALA A 134 -6.51 17.31 -6.07
N ALA A 135 -7.44 16.45 -5.60
CA ALA A 135 -8.53 15.93 -6.42
C ALA A 135 -9.49 17.03 -6.89
N ALA A 136 -9.83 18.00 -6.02
CA ALA A 136 -10.70 19.12 -6.37
C ALA A 136 -10.09 20.07 -7.43
N SER A 137 -8.76 20.23 -7.43
CA SER A 137 -8.05 21.07 -8.41
C SER A 137 -7.93 20.43 -9.81
N GLY A 138 -8.22 19.12 -9.95
CA GLY A 138 -8.04 18.34 -11.17
C GLY A 138 -9.16 18.44 -12.23
N GLY A 139 -10.15 19.32 -12.07
CA GLY A 139 -11.13 19.64 -13.13
C GLY A 139 -12.17 18.57 -13.48
N GLY A 140 -12.36 17.54 -12.66
CA GLY A 140 -13.41 16.53 -12.86
C GLY A 140 -14.78 17.02 -12.40
N ALA A 141 -15.77 16.99 -13.29
CA ALA A 141 -17.15 17.39 -13.01
C ALA A 141 -17.71 16.74 -11.73
N ALA A 142 -18.26 17.56 -10.85
CA ALA A 142 -18.93 17.15 -9.63
C ALA A 142 -20.15 16.28 -9.95
N HIS A 143 -20.01 14.96 -9.80
CA HIS A 143 -21.15 14.08 -9.62
C HIS A 143 -21.32 13.83 -8.11
N PRO A 144 -22.53 14.04 -7.54
CA PRO A 144 -22.77 13.79 -6.13
C PRO A 144 -22.93 12.28 -5.93
N ALA A 145 -21.81 11.59 -5.73
CA ALA A 145 -21.82 10.25 -5.18
C ALA A 145 -21.64 10.39 -3.66
N GLY A 146 -22.68 10.08 -2.89
CA GLY A 146 -22.75 10.27 -1.42
C GLY A 146 -21.68 9.57 -0.56
N GLY A 147 -20.63 9.00 -1.17
CA GLY A 147 -19.42 8.52 -0.48
C GLY A 147 -18.45 9.64 -0.10
N SER A 148 -18.33 10.69 -0.93
CA SER A 148 -17.43 11.83 -0.66
C SER A 148 -17.85 12.58 0.60
N ASP A 149 -19.15 12.87 0.75
CA ASP A 149 -19.71 13.61 1.88
C ASP A 149 -19.53 12.87 3.21
N ALA A 150 -19.72 11.55 3.22
CA ALA A 150 -19.58 10.73 4.44
C ALA A 150 -18.13 10.71 4.96
N LEU A 151 -17.17 10.74 4.04
CA LEU A 151 -15.76 10.73 4.40
C LEU A 151 -15.26 12.12 4.79
N GLU A 152 -15.69 13.17 4.09
CA GLU A 152 -15.43 14.54 4.50
C GLU A 152 -15.99 14.79 5.90
N ALA A 153 -17.20 14.31 6.18
CA ALA A 153 -17.77 14.31 7.52
C ALA A 153 -16.88 13.55 8.54
N ALA A 154 -16.34 12.39 8.18
CA ALA A 154 -15.42 11.65 9.05
C ALA A 154 -14.11 12.41 9.32
N VAL A 155 -13.54 13.08 8.32
CA VAL A 155 -12.34 13.91 8.47
C VAL A 155 -12.61 15.12 9.36
N LEU A 156 -13.79 15.75 9.22
CA LEU A 156 -14.23 16.83 10.10
C LEU A 156 -14.42 16.36 11.54
N GLN A 157 -15.08 15.22 11.74
CA GLN A 157 -15.26 14.60 13.06
C GLN A 157 -13.92 14.29 13.73
N LEU A 158 -12.95 13.73 12.99
CA LEU A 158 -11.61 13.46 13.50
C LEU A 158 -10.87 14.75 13.86
N THR A 159 -10.95 15.78 13.01
CA THR A 159 -10.35 17.10 13.29
C THR A 159 -10.89 17.67 14.60
N HIS A 160 -12.20 17.63 14.79
CA HIS A 160 -12.83 18.10 16.02
C HIS A 160 -12.45 17.26 17.25
N ALA A 161 -12.37 15.93 17.11
CA ALA A 161 -11.95 15.04 18.19
C ALA A 161 -10.51 15.31 18.66
N VAL A 162 -9.59 15.58 17.72
CA VAL A 162 -8.20 15.97 18.04
C VAL A 162 -8.17 17.28 18.83
N GLU A 163 -8.89 18.31 18.36
CA GLU A 163 -8.94 19.61 19.03
C GLU A 163 -9.50 19.49 20.45
N GLN A 164 -10.62 18.79 20.61
CA GLN A 164 -11.22 18.54 21.93
C GLN A 164 -10.27 17.75 22.85
N GLY A 165 -9.59 16.72 22.33
CA GLY A 165 -8.63 15.93 23.08
C GLY A 165 -7.46 16.77 23.61
N ARG A 166 -6.91 17.66 22.79
CA ARG A 166 -5.84 18.57 23.20
C ARG A 166 -6.30 19.57 24.27
N GLN A 167 -7.47 20.17 24.08
CA GLN A 167 -8.05 21.08 25.07
C GLN A 167 -8.28 20.37 26.42
N ALA A 168 -8.73 19.11 26.39
CA ALA A 168 -8.95 18.32 27.58
C ALA A 168 -7.65 17.99 28.33
N GLU A 169 -6.56 17.64 27.63
CA GLU A 169 -5.25 17.41 28.27
C GLU A 169 -4.71 18.70 28.89
N VAL A 170 -4.77 19.84 28.18
CA VAL A 170 -4.35 21.14 28.75
C VAL A 170 -5.19 21.51 29.98
N ALA A 171 -6.50 21.26 29.95
CA ALA A 171 -7.37 21.53 31.09
C ALA A 171 -7.05 20.63 32.29
N LYS A 172 -6.70 19.37 32.04
CA LYS A 172 -6.27 18.39 33.05
C LYS A 172 -4.94 18.79 33.67
N GLU A 173 -3.96 19.18 32.87
CA GLU A 173 -2.66 19.71 33.34
C GLU A 173 -2.85 20.95 34.22
N LYS A 174 -3.63 21.93 33.76
CA LYS A 174 -3.94 23.13 34.55
C LYS A 174 -4.59 22.80 35.90
N ARG A 175 -5.53 21.84 35.91
CA ARG A 175 -6.18 21.39 37.14
C ARG A 175 -5.20 20.68 38.07
N MET A 176 -4.30 19.87 37.53
CA MET A 176 -3.24 19.19 38.29
C MET A 176 -2.27 20.19 38.91
N MET A 177 -1.78 21.17 38.15
CA MET A 177 -0.90 22.22 38.66
C MET A 177 -1.57 22.99 39.81
N ARG A 178 -2.84 23.41 39.66
CA ARG A 178 -3.57 24.09 40.74
C ARG A 178 -3.67 23.27 42.02
N ARG A 179 -3.75 21.94 41.93
CA ARG A 179 -3.80 21.05 43.10
C ARG A 179 -2.42 20.82 43.73
N MET A 180 -1.35 20.94 42.95
CA MET A 180 0.03 20.79 43.46
C MET A 180 0.54 22.05 44.17
N PHE A 181 -0.02 23.21 43.84
CA PHE A 181 0.40 24.52 44.36
C PHE A 181 -0.66 25.23 45.23
N ALA A 182 -1.74 24.53 45.62
CA ALA A 182 -2.75 25.00 46.58
C ALA A 182 -2.58 24.24 47.91
#